data_AF-A0A948FR28-F1
#
_entry.id   AF-A0A948FR28-F1
#
_cell.length_a   1.000
_cell.length_b   1.000
_cell.length_c   1.000
_cell.angle_alpha   90.00
_cell.angle_beta   90.00
_cell.angle_gamma   90.00
#
_symmetry.space_group_name_H-M   'P 1'
#
loop_
_entity.id
_entity.type
_entity.pdbx_description
1 polymer ?
#
loop_
_entity_poly.entity_id
_entity_poly.type
_entity_poly.pdbx_seq_one_letter_code
_entity_poly.pdbx_strand_id
1 'polypeptide(L)' 'GKPVSAAHGSTDKITSARMTRAFLDRAEGIAASTEFCDMGRVGHYMFRNVRAWNGFAASRCLQLLR' A
#
# COMPACT_ATOMS: atom_id res chain seq x y z
N GLY A 1 8.04 -15.99 2.91
CA GLY A 1 7.53 -15.37 1.67
C GLY A 1 8.33 -14.12 1.32
N LYS A 2 7.76 -13.23 0.50
CA LYS A 2 8.28 -11.86 0.27
C LYS A 2 7.45 -10.85 1.10
N PRO A 3 7.99 -9.67 1.48
CA PRO A 3 7.19 -8.60 2.07
C PRO A 3 6.10 -8.11 1.10
N VAL A 4 4.94 -7.74 1.63
CA VAL A 4 3.82 -7.17 0.86
C VAL A 4 3.36 -5.88 1.53
N SER A 5 3.63 -4.73 0.90
CA SER A 5 3.15 -3.43 1.37
C SER A 5 2.09 -2.89 0.41
N ALA A 6 0.98 -2.39 0.95
CA ALA A 6 -0.06 -1.71 0.20
C ALA A 6 -0.34 -0.33 0.77
N ALA A 7 -0.58 0.64 -0.11
CA ALA A 7 -1.00 1.98 0.23
C ALA A 7 -2.37 2.26 -0.38
N HIS A 8 -3.23 2.98 0.32
CA HIS A 8 -4.57 3.28 -0.16
C HIS A 8 -5.04 4.66 0.26
N GLY A 9 -5.73 5.37 -0.64
CA GLY A 9 -6.30 6.69 -0.39
C GLY A 9 -7.74 6.60 0.07
N SER A 10 -8.12 7.31 1.12
CA SER A 10 -9.47 7.24 1.70
C SER A 10 -10.59 7.80 0.81
N THR A 11 -10.24 8.48 -0.30
CA THR A 11 -11.20 8.97 -1.29
C THR A 11 -11.14 8.23 -2.63
N ASP A 12 -10.48 7.08 -2.68
CA ASP A 12 -10.59 6.15 -3.82
C ASP A 12 -12.07 5.77 -4.06
N LYS A 13 -12.49 5.82 -5.32
CA LYS A 13 -13.84 5.47 -5.82
C LYS A 13 -13.83 4.31 -6.81
N ILE A 14 -12.65 3.77 -7.14
CA ILE A 14 -12.43 2.67 -8.06
C ILE A 14 -12.17 1.38 -7.27
N THR A 15 -11.32 1.45 -6.24
CA THR A 15 -11.04 0.30 -5.37
C THR A 15 -11.33 0.61 -3.90
N SER A 16 -11.24 -0.40 -3.02
CA SER A 16 -11.67 -0.29 -1.63
C SER A 16 -10.54 -0.56 -0.64
N ALA A 17 -10.28 0.40 0.25
CA ALA A 17 -9.31 0.28 1.34
C ALA A 17 -9.57 -0.96 2.21
N ARG A 18 -10.85 -1.24 2.49
CA ARG A 18 -11.28 -2.42 3.25
C ARG A 18 -10.87 -3.71 2.54
N MET A 19 -11.04 -3.76 1.22
CA MET A 19 -10.64 -4.93 0.43
C MET A 19 -9.11 -5.06 0.32
N THR A 20 -8.37 -3.95 0.27
CA THR A 20 -6.91 -3.96 0.37
C THR A 20 -6.44 -4.54 1.71
N ARG A 21 -7.06 -4.14 2.84
CA ARG A 21 -6.76 -4.74 4.15
C ARG A 21 -7.07 -6.23 4.18
N ALA A 22 -8.28 -6.62 3.75
CA ALA A 22 -8.65 -8.04 3.69
C ALA A 22 -7.73 -8.88 2.80
N PHE A 23 -7.16 -8.29 1.74
CA PHE A 23 -6.13 -8.95 0.93
C PHE A 23 -4.83 -9.17 1.72
N LEU A 24 -4.36 -8.15 2.44
CA LEU A 24 -3.19 -8.27 3.31
C LEU A 24 -3.41 -9.30 4.42
N ASP A 25 -4.56 -9.30 5.07
CA ASP A 25 -4.90 -10.25 6.13
C ASP A 25 -4.80 -11.70 5.61
N ARG A 26 -5.26 -11.97 4.38
CA ARG A 26 -5.09 -13.29 3.74
C ARG A 26 -3.63 -13.60 3.40
N ALA A 27 -2.83 -12.59 3.10
CA ALA A 27 -1.42 -12.75 2.74
C ALA A 27 -0.53 -13.03 3.95
N GLU A 28 -0.94 -12.69 5.17
CA GLU A 28 -0.16 -12.89 6.40
C GLU A 28 0.32 -14.34 6.58
N GLY A 29 -0.46 -15.33 6.13
CA GLY A 29 -0.09 -16.74 6.25
C GLY A 29 1.08 -17.19 5.35
N ILE A 30 1.47 -16.38 4.35
CA ILE A 30 2.51 -16.76 3.36
C ILE A 30 3.56 -15.67 3.10
N ALA A 31 3.24 -14.40 3.36
CA ALA A 31 4.14 -13.27 3.21
C ALA A 31 5.25 -13.32 4.27
N ALA A 32 6.38 -12.67 4.01
CA ALA A 32 7.38 -12.44 5.07
C ALA A 32 6.89 -11.40 6.08
N SER A 33 6.11 -10.43 5.60
CA SER A 33 5.47 -9.37 6.36
C SER A 33 4.39 -8.72 5.49
N THR A 34 3.41 -8.11 6.14
CA THR A 34 2.35 -7.33 5.50
C THR A 34 2.34 -5.91 6.08
N GLU A 35 2.05 -4.91 5.25
CA GLU A 35 1.94 -3.52 5.69
C GLU A 35 0.78 -2.84 4.95
N PHE A 36 -0.08 -2.15 5.71
CA PHE A 36 -1.07 -1.23 5.15
C PHE A 36 -0.72 0.22 5.50
N CYS A 37 -0.65 1.08 4.49
CA CYS A 37 -0.46 2.51 4.64
C CYS A 37 -1.72 3.28 4.21
N ASP A 38 -2.32 4.04 5.12
CA ASP A 38 -3.35 5.02 4.77
C ASP A 38 -2.68 6.28 4.22
N MET A 39 -2.97 6.59 2.96
CA MET A 39 -2.41 7.76 2.26
C MET A 39 -3.22 9.04 2.52
N GLY A 40 -4.23 8.98 3.40
CA GLY A 40 -5.12 10.08 3.71
C GLY A 40 -6.09 10.37 2.58
N ARG A 41 -6.56 11.63 2.51
CA ARG A 41 -7.66 12.08 1.62
C ARG A 41 -7.26 12.25 0.15
N VAL A 42 -6.65 11.22 -0.42
CA VAL A 42 -6.25 11.13 -1.84
C VAL A 42 -7.11 10.09 -2.58
N GLY A 43 -7.22 10.25 -3.90
CA GLY A 43 -7.97 9.33 -4.76
C GLY A 43 -7.08 8.20 -5.29
N HIS A 44 -7.66 7.32 -6.10
CA HIS A 44 -7.02 6.11 -6.65
C HIS A 44 -5.61 6.34 -7.21
N TYR A 45 -5.44 7.41 -7.98
CA TYR A 45 -4.19 7.71 -8.68
C TYR A 45 -3.16 8.48 -7.85
N MET A 46 -3.45 8.76 -6.57
CA MET A 46 -2.55 9.49 -5.66
C MET A 46 -2.13 10.91 -6.13
N PHE A 47 -2.73 11.47 -7.19
CA PHE A 47 -2.30 12.73 -7.79
C PHE A 47 -2.25 13.93 -6.83
N ARG A 48 -3.13 13.96 -5.84
CA ARG A 48 -3.14 15.03 -4.81
C ARG A 48 -1.89 15.00 -3.91
N ASN A 49 -1.17 13.88 -3.84
CA ASN A 49 0.06 13.76 -3.07
C ASN A 49 1.03 12.73 -3.70
N VAL A 50 1.44 12.99 -4.94
CA VAL A 50 2.37 12.12 -5.70
C VAL A 50 3.69 11.92 -4.95
N ARG A 51 4.17 12.94 -4.23
CA ARG A 51 5.43 12.86 -3.49
C ARG A 51 5.37 11.79 -2.39
N ALA A 52 4.29 11.74 -1.61
CA ALA A 52 4.13 10.71 -0.58
C ALA A 52 4.02 9.31 -1.20
N TRP A 53 3.27 9.18 -2.30
CA TRP A 53 3.18 7.91 -3.04
C TRP A 53 4.56 7.42 -3.53
N ASN A 54 5.32 8.29 -4.19
CA ASN A 54 6.65 7.94 -4.69
C ASN A 54 7.60 7.57 -3.54
N GLY A 55 7.55 8.29 -2.42
CA GLY A 55 8.35 7.97 -1.24
C GLY A 55 7.99 6.61 -0.64
N PHE A 56 6.70 6.31 -0.52
CA PHE A 56 6.22 5.00 -0.09
C PHE A 56 6.72 3.89 -1.03
N ALA A 57 6.40 3.96 -2.32
CA ALA A 57 6.77 2.93 -3.28
C ALA A 57 8.29 2.72 -3.37
N ALA A 58 9.06 3.80 -3.54
CA ALA A 58 10.51 3.72 -3.71
C ALA A 58 11.20 3.13 -2.47
N SER A 59 10.81 3.55 -1.26
CA SER A 59 11.44 3.06 -0.03
C SER A 59 11.24 1.56 0.17
N ARG A 60 10.05 1.01 -0.12
CA ARG A 60 9.79 -0.44 -0.01
C ARG A 60 10.50 -1.22 -1.11
N CYS A 61 10.55 -0.71 -2.34
CA CYS A 61 11.35 -1.32 -3.40
C CYS A 61 12.84 -1.39 -3.04
N LEU A 62 13.41 -0.33 -2.48
CA LEU A 62 14.80 -0.29 -2.05
C LEU A 62 15.10 -1.26 -0.90
N GLN A 63 14.14 -1.51 -0.01
CA GLN A 63 14.28 -2.49 1.06
C GLN A 63 14.43 -3.93 0.54
N LEU A 64 13.98 -4.23 -0.68
CA LEU A 64 14.14 -5.56 -1.29
C LEU A 64 15.56 -5.83 -1.80
N LEU A 65 16.42 -4.80 -1.87
CA LEU A 65 17.81 -4.91 -2.35
C LEU A 65 18.81 -5.12 -1.21
N ARG A 66 18.34 -5.14 0.04
CA ARG A 66 19.13 -5.40 1.23
C ARG A 66 18.94 -6.84 1.67
#